data_AF-A0A2V7QH22-F1
#
_entry.id   AF-A0A2V7QH22-F1
#
_cell.length_a   1.000
_cell.length_b   1.000
_cell.length_c   1.000
_cell.angle_alpha   90.00
_cell.angle_beta   90.00
_cell.angle_gamma   90.00
#
_symmetry.space_group_name_H-M   'P 1'
#
loop_
_entity.id
_entity.type
_entity.pdbx_description
1 polymer ?
#
loop_
_entity_poly.entity_id
_entity_poly.type
_entity_poly.pdbx_seq_one_letter_code
_entity_poly.pdbx_strand_id
1 'polypeptide(L)'
;MVAVLCRRVGAQHIDVVEDAVQSALMAALESWTVSGPPDNPSAWLFRVAHNDVVGALRQRTRRRHLLEQYTKEAIDTREKDSELFLAKEVQDDLLRMLFVCCDEAIPERSQLVLALKTLCGFDIRE
;
A
#
# COMPACT_ATOMS: atom_id res chain seq x y z
N MET A 1 -7.28 5.87 -2.38
CA MET A 1 -7.36 4.63 -1.57
C MET A 1 -5.97 4.10 -1.21
N VAL A 2 -5.07 3.93 -2.18
CA VAL A 2 -3.66 3.51 -1.96
C VAL A 2 -2.97 4.36 -0.90
N ALA A 3 -2.95 5.69 -1.06
CA ALA A 3 -2.34 6.61 -0.10
C ALA A 3 -2.90 6.46 1.35
N VAL A 4 -4.22 6.30 1.48
CA VAL A 4 -4.90 6.11 2.77
C VAL A 4 -4.46 4.82 3.46
N LEU A 5 -4.34 3.73 2.69
CA LEU A 5 -3.89 2.44 3.21
C LEU A 5 -2.39 2.48 3.52
N CYS A 6 -1.56 3.08 2.67
CA CYS A 6 -0.14 3.29 2.91
C CYS A 6 0.11 4.09 4.20
N ARG A 7 -0.72 5.10 4.51
CA ARG A 7 -0.66 5.77 5.82
C ARG A 7 -0.87 4.81 7.00
N ARG A 8 -1.77 3.83 6.86
CA ARG A 8 -2.11 2.90 7.96
C ARG A 8 -1.09 1.81 8.17
N VAL A 9 -0.47 1.31 7.10
CA VAL A 9 0.43 0.15 7.18
C VAL A 9 1.89 0.50 6.93
N GLY A 10 2.19 1.71 6.44
CA GLY A 10 3.53 2.15 6.03
C GLY A 10 3.68 2.21 4.52
N ALA A 11 4.39 3.24 4.04
CA ALA A 11 4.64 3.44 2.61
C ALA A 11 5.58 2.38 2.02
N GLN A 12 6.38 1.71 2.84
CA GLN A 12 7.22 0.59 2.45
C GLN A 12 6.45 -0.65 1.98
N HIS A 13 5.13 -0.70 2.22
CA HIS A 13 4.25 -1.78 1.79
C HIS A 13 3.35 -1.37 0.62
N ILE A 14 3.76 -0.36 -0.16
CA ILE A 14 3.00 0.13 -1.31
C ILE A 14 2.65 -0.97 -2.31
N ASP A 15 3.57 -1.93 -2.52
CA ASP A 15 3.37 -3.10 -3.37
C ASP A 15 2.14 -3.91 -2.93
N VAL A 16 2.08 -4.26 -1.63
CA VAL A 16 0.96 -5.02 -1.06
C VAL A 16 -0.34 -4.22 -1.13
N VAL A 17 -0.25 -2.91 -0.91
CA VAL A 17 -1.42 -2.03 -0.93
C VAL A 17 -1.99 -1.92 -2.34
N GLU A 18 -1.16 -1.74 -3.36
CA GLU A 18 -1.59 -1.68 -4.77
C GLU A 18 -2.28 -2.98 -5.19
N ASP A 19 -1.65 -4.13 -4.92
CA ASP A 19 -2.21 -5.46 -5.24
C ASP A 19 -3.56 -5.69 -4.53
N ALA A 20 -3.69 -5.30 -3.26
CA ALA A 20 -4.92 -5.45 -2.49
C ALA A 20 -6.03 -4.51 -3.00
N VAL A 21 -5.69 -3.29 -3.41
CA VAL A 21 -6.63 -2.35 -4.02
C VAL A 21 -7.14 -2.88 -5.36
N GLN A 22 -6.25 -3.39 -6.21
CA GLN A 22 -6.62 -4.02 -7.47
C GLN A 22 -7.51 -5.25 -7.24
N SER A 23 -7.17 -6.10 -6.27
CA SER A 23 -7.96 -7.29 -5.90
C SER A 23 -9.35 -6.92 -5.41
N ALA A 24 -9.49 -5.87 -4.61
CA ALA A 24 -10.79 -5.36 -4.18
C ALA A 24 -11.63 -4.83 -5.35
N LEU A 25 -11.01 -4.13 -6.31
CA LEU A 25 -11.69 -3.66 -7.52
C LEU A 25 -12.13 -4.82 -8.42
N MET A 26 -11.30 -5.86 -8.59
CA MET A 26 -11.66 -7.07 -9.31
C MET A 26 -12.86 -7.77 -8.66
N ALA A 27 -12.84 -7.95 -7.35
CA ALA A 27 -13.95 -8.55 -6.60
C ALA A 27 -15.25 -7.71 -6.71
N ALA A 28 -15.15 -6.39 -6.76
CA ALA A 28 -16.28 -5.52 -7.03
C ALA A 28 -16.87 -5.75 -8.43
N LEU A 29 -16.03 -5.82 -9.47
CA LEU A 29 -16.48 -6.07 -10.84
C LEU A 29 -17.18 -7.43 -10.98
N GLU A 30 -16.67 -8.47 -10.31
CA GLU A 30 -17.28 -9.81 -10.32
C GLU A 30 -18.62 -9.84 -9.55
N SER A 31 -18.69 -9.21 -8.38
CA SER A 31 -19.87 -9.32 -7.51
C SER A 31 -20.98 -8.33 -7.85
N TRP A 32 -20.64 -7.09 -8.22
CA TRP A 32 -21.64 -6.03 -8.46
C TRP A 32 -22.34 -6.20 -9.80
N THR A 33 -21.73 -6.89 -10.76
CA THR A 33 -22.37 -7.21 -12.04
C THR A 33 -23.56 -8.16 -11.87
N VAL A 34 -23.53 -9.03 -10.86
CA VAL A 34 -24.60 -9.99 -10.56
C VAL A 34 -25.58 -9.44 -9.53
N SER A 35 -25.07 -8.90 -8.43
CA SER A 35 -25.88 -8.57 -7.23
C SER A 35 -26.15 -7.07 -7.08
N GLY A 36 -25.60 -6.24 -7.95
CA GLY A 36 -25.57 -4.78 -7.78
C GLY A 36 -24.53 -4.32 -6.74
N PRO A 37 -24.17 -3.03 -6.75
CA PRO A 37 -23.28 -2.46 -5.74
C PRO A 37 -23.96 -2.36 -4.36
N PRO A 38 -23.21 -2.48 -3.25
CA PRO A 38 -23.74 -2.30 -1.90
C PRO A 38 -24.09 -0.83 -1.63
N ASP A 39 -24.83 -0.56 -0.55
CA ASP A 39 -25.27 0.80 -0.15
C ASP A 39 -24.12 1.82 -0.06
N ASN A 40 -22.93 1.36 0.33
CA ASN A 40 -21.73 2.19 0.37
C ASN A 40 -20.55 1.48 -0.34
N PRO A 41 -20.42 1.66 -1.67
CA PRO A 41 -19.40 1.00 -2.48
C PRO A 41 -17.97 1.36 -2.07
N SER A 42 -17.73 2.62 -1.71
CA SER A 42 -16.40 3.10 -1.34
C SER A 42 -15.94 2.51 0.01
N ALA A 43 -16.83 2.45 0.99
CA ALA A 43 -16.54 1.80 2.27
C ALA A 43 -16.32 0.28 2.11
N TRP A 44 -17.07 -0.36 1.22
CA TRP A 44 -16.89 -1.77 0.92
C TRP A 44 -15.51 -2.04 0.29
N LEU A 45 -15.14 -1.28 -0.75
CA LEU A 45 -13.84 -1.39 -1.42
C LEU A 45 -12.69 -1.19 -0.43
N PHE A 46 -12.78 -0.14 0.39
CA PHE A 46 -11.77 0.11 1.41
C PHE A 46 -11.64 -1.05 2.39
N ARG A 47 -12.76 -1.62 2.84
CA ARG A 47 -12.75 -2.72 3.81
C ARG A 47 -12.17 -4.00 3.21
N VAL A 48 -12.53 -4.34 1.98
CA VAL A 48 -11.98 -5.50 1.28
C VAL A 48 -10.48 -5.34 1.09
N ALA A 49 -10.03 -4.21 0.53
CA ALA A 49 -8.61 -3.93 0.35
C ALA A 49 -7.84 -3.92 1.68
N HIS A 50 -8.36 -3.27 2.72
CA HIS A 50 -7.72 -3.24 4.03
C HIS A 50 -7.56 -4.63 4.65
N ASN A 51 -8.60 -5.47 4.58
CA ASN A 51 -8.54 -6.83 5.11
C ASN A 51 -7.51 -7.68 4.35
N ASP A 52 -7.43 -7.50 3.03
CA ASP A 52 -6.47 -8.20 2.18
C ASP A 52 -5.03 -7.77 2.50
N VAL A 53 -4.77 -6.47 2.65
CA VAL A 53 -3.46 -5.95 3.11
C VAL A 53 -3.06 -6.56 4.45
N VAL A 54 -3.95 -6.53 5.45
CA VAL A 54 -3.67 -7.09 6.78
C VAL A 54 -3.41 -8.60 6.70
N GLY A 55 -4.16 -9.32 5.86
CA GLY A 55 -3.95 -10.74 5.59
C GLY A 55 -2.58 -11.02 4.98
N ALA A 56 -2.20 -10.28 3.94
CA ALA A 56 -0.93 -10.41 3.25
C ALA A 56 0.26 -10.11 4.17
N LEU A 57 0.20 -9.04 4.96
CA LEU A 57 1.25 -8.69 5.93
C LEU A 57 1.40 -9.74 7.03
N ARG A 58 0.28 -10.25 7.58
CA ARG A 58 0.31 -11.35 8.56
C ARG A 58 0.96 -12.61 7.97
N GLN A 59 0.65 -12.93 6.71
CA GLN A 59 1.24 -14.07 6.03
C GLN A 59 2.73 -13.88 5.76
N ARG A 60 3.19 -12.68 5.39
CA ARG A 60 4.62 -12.34 5.26
C ARG A 60 5.35 -12.54 6.59
N THR A 61 4.82 -12.01 7.69
CA THR A 61 5.41 -12.17 9.03
C THR A 61 5.49 -13.64 9.45
N ARG A 62 4.41 -14.41 9.22
CA ARG A 62 4.40 -15.85 9.53
C ARG A 62 5.45 -16.62 8.71
N ARG A 63 5.58 -16.31 7.42
CA ARG A 63 6.59 -16.92 6.54
C ARG A 63 8.01 -16.59 7.01
N ARG A 64 8.28 -15.32 7.36
CA ARG A 64 9.56 -14.89 7.93
C ARG A 64 9.92 -15.67 9.18
N HIS A 65 9.00 -15.75 10.15
CA HIS A 65 9.22 -16.50 11.39
C HIS A 65 9.48 -17.99 11.16
N LEU A 66 8.74 -18.62 10.23
CA LEU A 66 8.99 -20.03 9.88
C LEU A 66 10.39 -20.19 9.26
N LEU A 67 10.78 -19.32 8.33
CA LEU A 67 12.11 -19.37 7.72
C LEU A 67 13.21 -19.19 8.77
N GLU A 68 13.09 -18.22 9.68
CA GLU A 68 14.03 -17.99 10.79
C GLU A 68 14.16 -19.21 11.72
N GLN A 69 13.10 -20.00 11.91
CA GLN A 69 13.19 -21.26 12.65
C GLN A 69 14.02 -22.33 11.92
N TYR A 70 14.05 -22.31 10.59
CA TYR A 70 14.79 -23.27 9.77
C TYR A 70 16.20 -22.77 9.39
N THR A 71 16.45 -21.46 9.36
CA THR A 71 17.75 -20.85 9.10
C THR A 71 18.23 -20.10 10.34
N LYS A 72 19.29 -20.61 11.01
CA LYS A 72 19.91 -20.00 12.22
C LYS A 72 20.49 -18.59 12.05
N GLU A 73 20.29 -17.94 10.91
CA GLU A 73 20.76 -16.59 10.62
C GLU A 73 19.60 -15.62 10.80
N ALA A 74 19.49 -15.06 12.02
CA ALA A 74 18.61 -13.95 12.29
C ALA A 74 19.15 -12.71 11.56
N ILE A 75 18.54 -12.34 10.44
CA ILE A 75 18.69 -11.00 9.91
C ILE A 75 17.77 -10.11 10.75
N ASP A 76 18.38 -9.38 11.69
CA ASP A 76 17.71 -8.31 12.45
C ASP A 76 17.39 -7.15 11.49
N THR A 77 16.36 -7.33 10.67
CA THR A 77 15.74 -6.21 9.96
C THR A 77 14.92 -5.46 10.98
N ARG A 78 15.58 -4.69 11.84
CA ARG A 78 14.96 -3.53 12.47
C ARG A 78 14.61 -2.58 11.33
N GLU A 79 13.43 -2.83 10.77
CA GLU A 79 12.70 -1.89 9.93
C GLU A 79 12.68 -0.60 10.73
N LYS A 80 13.52 0.36 10.33
CA LYS A 80 13.40 1.71 10.84
C LYS A 80 11.99 2.10 10.47
N ASP A 81 11.13 2.21 11.48
CA ASP A 81 9.93 3.01 11.37
C ASP A 81 10.42 4.38 10.94
N SER A 82 10.46 4.60 9.62
CA SER A 82 10.40 5.92 9.05
C SER A 82 9.01 6.42 9.40
N GLU A 83 8.83 6.79 10.67
CA GLU A 83 7.90 7.83 11.06
C GLU A 83 8.32 9.04 10.24
N LEU A 84 7.82 9.08 9.00
CA LEU A 84 7.92 10.23 8.13
C LEU A 84 7.45 11.40 8.98
N PHE A 85 8.36 12.35 9.22
CA PHE A 85 8.16 13.58 10.00
C PHE A 85 6.80 14.27 9.71
N LEU A 86 6.26 14.04 8.51
CA LEU A 86 5.00 14.53 7.97
C LEU A 86 3.72 13.90 8.53
N ALA A 87 3.81 12.85 9.36
CA ALA A 87 2.65 12.15 9.90
C ALA A 87 1.74 13.04 10.77
N LYS A 88 2.30 14.08 11.40
CA LYS A 88 1.56 15.05 12.23
C LYS A 88 1.18 16.34 11.51
N GLU A 89 1.93 16.75 10.48
CA GLU A 89 1.80 18.09 9.88
C GLU A 89 0.83 18.13 8.70
N VAL A 90 0.76 17.05 7.92
CA VAL A 90 -0.11 16.97 6.74
C VAL A 90 -1.29 16.06 7.07
N GLN A 91 -2.52 16.54 7.02
CA GLN A 91 -3.72 15.70 7.24
C GLN A 91 -4.16 14.95 5.98
N ASP A 92 -3.86 15.50 4.79
CA ASP A 92 -4.24 14.92 3.50
C ASP A 92 -3.33 13.73 3.14
N ASP A 93 -3.96 12.59 2.84
CA ASP A 93 -3.23 11.35 2.56
C ASP A 93 -2.53 11.37 1.20
N LEU A 94 -3.12 12.00 0.18
CA LEU A 94 -2.52 12.12 -1.14
C LEU A 94 -1.32 13.07 -1.12
N LEU A 95 -1.45 14.23 -0.46
CA LEU A 95 -0.34 15.16 -0.31
C LEU A 95 0.81 14.55 0.48
N ARG A 96 0.51 13.79 1.54
CA ARG A 96 1.55 13.07 2.28
C ARG A 96 2.28 12.07 1.40
N MET A 97 1.56 11.34 0.55
CA MET A 97 2.15 10.40 -0.39
C MET A 97 3.00 11.09 -1.47
N LEU A 98 2.61 12.30 -1.90
CA LEU A 98 3.45 13.12 -2.78
C LEU A 98 4.81 13.40 -2.16
N PHE A 99 4.86 13.79 -0.89
CA PHE A 99 6.13 14.01 -0.20
C PHE A 99 6.96 12.73 -0.05
N VAL A 100 6.33 11.57 0.13
CA VAL A 100 7.04 10.28 0.12
C VAL A 100 7.71 10.03 -1.24
N CYS A 101 7.06 10.43 -2.34
CA CYS A 101 7.66 10.31 -3.67
C CYS A 101 8.84 11.28 -3.89
N CYS A 102 8.87 12.40 -3.15
CA CYS A 102 9.90 13.44 -3.23
C CYS A 102 11.09 13.23 -2.27
N ASP A 103 11.33 12.00 -1.80
CA ASP A 103 12.46 11.68 -0.93
C ASP A 103 13.81 11.94 -1.63
N GLU A 104 14.74 12.61 -0.95
CA GLU A 104 16.05 12.98 -1.50
C GLU A 104 16.91 11.77 -1.88
N ALA A 105 16.65 10.58 -1.31
CA ALA A 105 17.33 9.35 -1.70
C ALA A 105 16.91 8.84 -3.09
N ILE A 106 15.82 9.40 -3.67
CA ILE A 106 15.28 9.02 -4.97
C ILE A 106 15.71 10.08 -6.01
N PRO A 107 16.30 9.67 -7.15
CA PRO A 107 16.64 10.60 -8.24
C PRO A 107 15.41 11.37 -8.74
N GLU A 108 15.55 12.67 -9.04
CA GLU A 108 14.43 13.56 -9.43
C GLU A 108 13.52 12.97 -10.52
N ARG A 109 14.09 12.36 -11.57
CA ARG A 109 13.29 11.71 -12.62
C ARG A 109 12.45 10.57 -12.08
N SER A 110 12.98 9.79 -11.15
CA SER A 110 12.27 8.69 -10.50
C SER A 110 11.18 9.20 -9.55
N GLN A 111 11.39 10.35 -8.88
CA GLN A 111 10.37 10.99 -8.04
C GLN A 111 9.12 11.35 -8.86
N LEU A 112 9.31 11.95 -10.04
CA LEU A 112 8.22 12.28 -10.96
C LEU A 112 7.47 11.03 -11.44
N VAL A 113 8.20 10.00 -11.85
CA VAL A 113 7.61 8.74 -12.30
C VAL A 113 6.82 8.07 -11.18
N LEU A 114 7.36 8.04 -9.96
CA LEU A 114 6.67 7.50 -8.78
C LEU A 114 5.39 8.27 -8.48
N ALA A 115 5.43 9.60 -8.50
CA ALA A 115 4.24 10.42 -8.28
C ALA A 115 3.15 10.15 -9.34
N LEU A 116 3.51 10.14 -10.62
CA LEU A 116 2.57 9.86 -11.72
C LEU A 116 1.98 8.45 -11.64
N LYS A 117 2.81 7.44 -11.38
CA LYS A 117 2.34 6.07 -11.25
C LYS A 117 1.42 5.89 -10.04
N THR A 118 1.86 6.33 -8.87
CA THR A 118 1.19 5.99 -7.60
C THR A 118 0.01 6.88 -7.28
N LEU A 119 0.08 8.18 -7.63
CA LEU A 119 -0.98 9.16 -7.35
C LEU A 119 -1.95 9.30 -8.51
N CYS A 120 -1.43 9.23 -9.75
CA CYS A 120 -2.24 9.46 -10.95
C CYS A 120 -2.61 8.16 -11.69
N GLY A 121 -2.01 7.02 -11.33
CA GLY A 121 -2.32 5.71 -11.93
C GLY A 121 -1.69 5.47 -13.29
N PHE A 122 -0.64 6.22 -13.65
CA PHE A 122 0.01 6.11 -14.96
C PHE A 122 0.87 4.84 -15.08
N ASP A 123 0.96 4.29 -16.29
CA ASP A 123 1.88 3.18 -16.62
C ASP A 123 3.13 3.70 -17.35
N ILE A 124 4.17 2.88 -17.41
CA ILE A 124 5.49 3.21 -18.00
C ILE A 124 5.39 3.49 -19.52
N ARG A 125 4.28 3.12 -20.15
CA ARG A 125 4.09 3.19 -21.61
C ARG A 125 3.39 4.47 -22.08
N GLU A 126 2.83 5.26 -21.17
CA GLU A 126 2.18 6.54 -21.46
C GLU A 126 3.20 7.66 -21.66
#